data_AF-A0A5J4UA26-F1
#
_entry.id   AF-A0A5J4UA26-F1
#
_cell.length_a   1.000
_cell.length_b   1.000
_cell.length_c   1.000
_cell.angle_alpha   90.00
_cell.angle_beta   90.00
_cell.angle_gamma   90.00
#
_symmetry.space_group_name_H-M   'P 1'
#
loop_
_entity.id
_entity.type
_entity.pdbx_description
1 polymer ?
#
loop_
_entity_poly.entity_id
_entity_poly.type
_entity_poly.pdbx_seq_one_letter_code
_entity_poly.pdbx_strand_id
1 'polypeptide(L)'
;MQQKQEFYETARAIVSFTDSYTQNKKRKEKEQSNIISESTPSITKICSSLQFLRKQIRNNNTSKQVIQIPKLLKSLSALSLYKIGIHIGQELDQMRFSIRLNSRWCLRYIQECCDEQDQSELVNKRYGRVMSISFCTAGGKGEERDYEIYNGLKYISDFLRELHEGRNGLHSYFQPLPLLARRSEEQIEEEGANEELEAQMNNNGFDGNIKRYANYVKEVTLNRFIH
;
A
#
# COMPACT_ATOMS: atom_id res chain seq x y z
N MET A 1 -26.38 12.78 6.25
CA MET A 1 -25.96 12.69 7.66
C MET A 1 -25.50 11.27 8.02
N GLN A 2 -26.32 10.25 7.76
CA GLN A 2 -26.03 8.84 8.07
C GLN A 2 -24.76 8.27 7.41
N GLN A 3 -24.54 8.50 6.11
CA GLN A 3 -23.33 8.03 5.40
C GLN A 3 -22.02 8.63 5.93
N LYS A 4 -22.05 9.91 6.37
CA LYS A 4 -20.87 10.58 6.95
C LYS A 4 -20.50 9.96 8.31
N GLN A 5 -21.50 9.63 9.13
CA GLN A 5 -21.29 8.95 10.41
C GLN A 5 -20.71 7.54 10.20
N GLU A 6 -21.30 6.77 9.29
CA GLU A 6 -20.85 5.41 8.94
C GLU A 6 -19.39 5.40 8.45
N PHE A 7 -18.98 6.41 7.69
CA PHE A 7 -17.60 6.59 7.27
C PHE A 7 -16.63 6.76 8.44
N TYR A 8 -16.91 7.64 9.41
CA TYR A 8 -16.04 7.82 10.58
C TYR A 8 -16.04 6.61 11.51
N GLU A 9 -17.17 5.91 11.65
CA GLU A 9 -17.24 4.64 12.39
C GLU A 9 -16.38 3.56 11.73
N THR A 10 -16.44 3.47 10.40
CA THR A 10 -15.61 2.55 9.62
C THR A 10 -14.12 2.86 9.80
N ALA A 11 -13.73 4.14 9.67
CA ALA A 11 -12.36 4.57 9.87
C ALA A 11 -11.85 4.24 11.28
N ARG A 12 -12.66 4.51 12.31
CA ARG A 12 -12.33 4.17 13.71
C ARG A 12 -12.16 2.66 13.89
N ALA A 13 -13.02 1.84 13.28
CA ALA A 13 -12.90 0.39 13.35
C ALA A 13 -11.58 -0.11 12.74
N ILE A 14 -11.16 0.45 11.60
CA ILE A 14 -9.88 0.12 10.95
C ILE A 14 -8.70 0.49 11.85
N VAL A 15 -8.70 1.69 12.41
CA VAL A 15 -7.62 2.16 13.30
C VAL A 15 -7.55 1.29 14.56
N SER A 16 -8.67 1.03 15.23
CA SER A 16 -8.71 0.21 16.44
C SER A 16 -8.25 -1.24 16.19
N PHE A 17 -8.67 -1.84 15.07
CA PHE A 17 -8.19 -3.17 14.67
C PHE A 17 -6.67 -3.18 14.48
N THR A 18 -6.14 -2.16 13.81
CA THR A 18 -4.71 -2.08 13.50
C THR A 18 -3.86 -1.78 14.74
N ASP A 19 -4.33 -0.91 15.64
CA ASP A 19 -3.66 -0.62 16.91
C ASP A 19 -3.59 -1.90 17.77
N SER A 20 -4.69 -2.68 17.85
CA SER A 20 -4.69 -3.98 18.52
C SER A 20 -3.69 -4.96 17.91
N TYR A 21 -3.68 -5.08 16.57
CA TYR A 21 -2.74 -5.95 15.85
C TYR A 21 -1.27 -5.56 16.10
N THR A 22 -0.95 -4.26 16.00
CA THR A 22 0.43 -3.78 16.17
C THR A 22 0.92 -3.88 17.61
N GLN A 23 0.05 -3.66 18.60
CA GLN A 23 0.36 -3.89 20.01
C GLN A 23 0.63 -5.37 20.30
N ASN A 24 -0.18 -6.26 19.73
CA ASN A 24 0.01 -7.71 19.87
C ASN A 24 1.33 -8.17 19.23
N LYS A 25 1.71 -7.62 18.08
CA LYS A 25 3.02 -7.91 17.47
C LYS A 25 4.19 -7.54 18.38
N LYS A 26 4.17 -6.34 18.98
CA LYS A 26 5.22 -5.87 19.91
C LYS A 26 5.30 -6.67 21.21
N ARG A 27 4.17 -7.16 21.73
CA ARG A 27 4.16 -8.02 22.93
C ARG A 27 4.70 -9.42 22.63
N LYS A 28 4.41 -9.95 21.44
CA LYS A 28 4.82 -11.31 21.02
C LYS A 28 6.29 -11.41 20.58
N GLU A 29 6.96 -10.30 20.31
CA GLU A 29 8.44 -10.27 20.23
C GLU A 29 9.11 -10.50 21.61
N LYS A 30 8.34 -10.51 22.72
CA LYS A 30 8.82 -10.82 24.08
C LYS A 30 8.37 -12.17 24.64
N GLU A 31 7.38 -12.83 24.03
CA GLU A 31 6.86 -14.14 24.47
C GLU A 31 6.51 -15.01 23.26
N GLN A 32 7.08 -16.21 23.23
CA GLN A 32 7.00 -17.18 22.14
C GLN A 32 5.64 -17.87 22.12
N SER A 33 4.59 -17.16 21.71
CA SER A 33 3.26 -17.73 21.43
C SER A 33 2.73 -17.27 20.08
N ASN A 34 3.06 -18.03 19.05
CA ASN A 34 2.36 -17.98 17.78
C ASN A 34 0.99 -18.63 17.97
N ILE A 35 -0.06 -18.01 17.40
CA ILE A 35 -1.46 -18.49 17.40
C ILE A 35 -2.08 -18.29 18.79
N ILE A 36 -2.68 -17.14 19.11
CA ILE A 36 -4.14 -17.03 19.30
C ILE A 36 -4.45 -15.52 19.42
N SER A 37 -5.42 -15.05 18.63
CA SER A 37 -6.32 -13.90 18.87
C SER A 37 -7.08 -13.46 17.60
N GLU A 38 -7.01 -14.21 16.49
CA GLU A 38 -7.84 -13.93 15.32
C GLU A 38 -9.17 -14.66 15.48
N SER A 39 -10.24 -13.91 15.66
CA SER A 39 -11.58 -14.43 15.43
C SER A 39 -11.96 -14.15 13.97
N THR A 40 -12.42 -15.17 13.25
CA THR A 40 -12.96 -15.02 11.87
C THR A 40 -13.97 -13.86 11.77
N PRO A 41 -14.89 -13.65 12.74
CA PRO A 41 -15.78 -12.49 12.73
C PRO A 41 -15.07 -11.13 12.68
N SER A 42 -13.94 -10.97 13.39
CA SER A 42 -13.17 -9.72 13.37
C SER A 42 -12.50 -9.49 12.02
N ILE A 43 -12.02 -10.55 11.36
CA ILE A 43 -11.38 -10.47 10.03
C ILE A 43 -12.41 -10.14 8.96
N THR A 44 -13.57 -10.79 8.99
CA THR A 44 -14.66 -10.51 8.06
C THR A 44 -15.12 -9.06 8.20
N LYS A 45 -15.27 -8.56 9.44
CA LYS A 45 -15.65 -7.17 9.70
C LYS A 45 -14.64 -6.19 9.11
N ILE A 46 -13.33 -6.38 9.32
CA ILE A 46 -12.32 -5.48 8.77
C ILE A 46 -12.27 -5.55 7.23
N CYS A 47 -12.50 -6.72 6.62
CA CYS A 47 -12.62 -6.84 5.17
C CYS A 47 -13.75 -5.97 4.63
N SER A 48 -14.95 -6.08 5.21
CA SER A 48 -16.11 -5.26 4.83
C SER A 48 -15.85 -3.77 5.04
N SER A 49 -15.24 -3.39 6.16
CA SER A 49 -14.86 -2.00 6.45
C SER A 49 -13.89 -1.42 5.41
N LEU A 50 -12.86 -2.17 5.02
CA LEU A 50 -11.91 -1.73 3.99
C LEU A 50 -12.55 -1.64 2.61
N GLN A 51 -13.40 -2.59 2.24
CA GLN A 51 -14.14 -2.55 0.98
C GLN A 51 -15.09 -1.35 0.92
N PHE A 52 -15.79 -1.05 2.02
CA PHE A 52 -16.62 0.15 2.14
C PHE A 52 -15.78 1.41 1.98
N LEU A 53 -14.70 1.52 2.76
CA LEU A 53 -13.80 2.67 2.70
C LEU A 53 -13.26 2.89 1.28
N ARG A 54 -12.80 1.83 0.60
CA ARG A 54 -12.33 1.89 -0.79
C ARG A 54 -13.38 2.48 -1.73
N LYS A 55 -14.63 2.03 -1.62
CA LYS A 55 -15.75 2.55 -2.44
C LYS A 55 -15.99 4.04 -2.17
N GLN A 56 -15.88 4.47 -0.91
CA GLN A 56 -16.06 5.88 -0.54
C GLN A 56 -14.92 6.76 -1.06
N ILE A 57 -13.66 6.33 -0.93
CA ILE A 57 -12.48 7.07 -1.39
C ILE A 57 -12.47 7.23 -2.91
N ARG A 58 -12.87 6.20 -3.67
CA ARG A 58 -12.97 6.28 -5.13
C ARG A 58 -13.85 7.46 -5.60
N ASN A 59 -14.79 7.92 -4.77
CA ASN A 59 -15.52 9.16 -4.97
C ASN A 59 -14.71 10.33 -4.37
N ASN A 60 -13.76 10.87 -5.13
CA ASN A 60 -12.68 11.85 -4.80
C ASN A 60 -12.93 12.85 -3.64
N ASN A 61 -14.16 13.31 -3.42
CA ASN A 61 -14.52 14.22 -2.32
C ASN A 61 -14.28 13.62 -0.92
N THR A 62 -14.17 12.29 -0.81
CA THR A 62 -13.94 11.59 0.46
C THR A 62 -12.46 11.34 0.75
N SER A 63 -11.60 11.29 -0.27
CA SER A 63 -10.16 11.03 -0.12
C SER A 63 -9.47 12.07 0.77
N LYS A 64 -9.81 13.35 0.61
CA LYS A 64 -9.29 14.44 1.45
C LYS A 64 -9.71 14.30 2.92
N GLN A 65 -10.93 13.82 3.17
CA GLN A 65 -11.40 13.56 4.53
C GLN A 65 -10.65 12.40 5.18
N VAL A 66 -10.24 11.40 4.40
CA VAL A 66 -9.45 10.25 4.89
C VAL A 66 -8.08 10.67 5.40
N ILE A 67 -7.41 11.58 4.70
CA ILE A 67 -6.08 12.09 5.08
C ILE A 67 -6.15 12.78 6.46
N GLN A 68 -7.23 13.53 6.69
CA GLN A 68 -7.45 14.23 7.96
C GLN A 68 -7.78 13.31 9.14
N ILE A 69 -8.10 12.03 8.92
CA ILE A 69 -8.40 11.09 10.00
C ILE A 69 -7.10 10.61 10.65
N PRO A 70 -6.87 10.91 11.95
CA PRO A 70 -5.65 10.54 12.62
C PRO A 70 -5.38 9.03 12.55
N LYS A 71 -4.12 8.66 12.28
CA LYS A 71 -3.61 7.29 12.20
C LYS A 71 -4.20 6.41 11.08
N LEU A 72 -5.17 6.88 10.28
CA LEU A 72 -5.79 6.03 9.26
C LEU A 72 -4.79 5.64 8.15
N LEU A 73 -3.99 6.60 7.66
CA LEU A 73 -2.91 6.31 6.70
C LEU A 73 -1.91 5.28 7.22
N LYS A 74 -1.49 5.44 8.47
CA LYS A 74 -0.59 4.47 9.15
C LYS A 74 -1.26 3.10 9.28
N SER A 75 -2.56 3.07 9.54
CA SER A 75 -3.32 1.83 9.68
C SER A 75 -3.43 1.10 8.35
N LEU A 76 -3.80 1.81 7.27
CA LEU A 76 -3.83 1.27 5.91
C LEU A 76 -2.45 0.76 5.47
N SER A 77 -1.39 1.50 5.78
CA SER A 77 -0.01 1.09 5.51
C SER A 77 0.35 -0.22 6.23
N ALA A 78 0.00 -0.36 7.51
CA ALA A 78 0.24 -1.60 8.24
C ALA A 78 -0.62 -2.76 7.72
N LEU A 79 -1.88 -2.51 7.37
CA LEU A 79 -2.79 -3.53 6.85
C LEU A 79 -2.46 -3.98 5.43
N SER A 80 -1.80 -3.14 4.62
CA SER A 80 -1.28 -3.53 3.31
C SER A 80 -0.24 -4.66 3.36
N LEU A 81 0.36 -4.87 4.54
CA LEU A 81 1.35 -5.90 4.86
C LEU A 81 0.81 -6.93 5.85
N TYR A 82 -0.50 -6.96 6.08
CA TYR A 82 -1.13 -7.77 7.12
C TYR A 82 -0.79 -9.25 6.97
N LYS A 83 0.04 -9.75 7.90
CA LYS A 83 0.48 -11.14 8.00
C LYS A 83 0.98 -11.71 6.65
N ILE A 84 1.68 -10.89 5.88
CA ILE A 84 2.31 -11.34 4.64
C ILE A 84 3.27 -12.51 4.92
N GLY A 85 3.27 -13.53 4.05
CA GLY A 85 4.09 -14.74 4.21
C GLY A 85 3.63 -15.75 5.28
N ILE A 86 2.47 -15.53 5.92
CA ILE A 86 1.90 -16.47 6.90
C ILE A 86 0.69 -17.18 6.29
N HIS A 87 0.82 -18.48 6.02
CA HIS A 87 -0.23 -19.33 5.47
C HIS A 87 -0.77 -20.27 6.55
N ILE A 88 -2.07 -20.18 6.86
CA ILE A 88 -2.71 -20.98 7.92
C ILE A 88 -3.89 -21.80 7.36
N GLY A 89 -4.50 -21.34 6.27
CA GLY A 89 -5.66 -22.02 5.68
C GLY A 89 -6.33 -21.15 4.62
N GLN A 90 -6.85 -21.80 3.58
CA GLN A 90 -7.30 -21.16 2.34
C GLN A 90 -8.29 -20.00 2.57
N GLU A 91 -9.30 -20.18 3.43
CA GLU A 91 -10.30 -19.13 3.69
C GLU A 91 -9.69 -17.92 4.41
N LEU A 92 -8.91 -18.14 5.46
CA LEU A 92 -8.24 -17.07 6.20
C LEU A 92 -7.21 -16.35 5.33
N ASP A 93 -6.48 -17.09 4.49
CA ASP A 93 -5.48 -16.51 3.59
C ASP A 93 -6.13 -15.66 2.50
N GLN A 94 -7.31 -16.05 1.99
CA GLN A 94 -8.14 -15.21 1.12
C GLN A 94 -8.63 -13.94 1.80
N MET A 95 -9.10 -14.02 3.06
CA MET A 95 -9.52 -12.82 3.78
C MET A 95 -8.33 -11.87 4.05
N ARG A 96 -7.18 -12.41 4.43
CA ARG A 96 -5.94 -11.63 4.63
C ARG A 96 -5.46 -10.97 3.35
N PHE A 97 -5.52 -11.69 2.23
CA PHE A 97 -5.26 -11.15 0.90
C PHE A 97 -6.21 -9.98 0.60
N SER A 98 -7.51 -10.15 0.86
CA SER A 98 -8.50 -9.08 0.70
C SER A 98 -8.19 -7.84 1.57
N ILE A 99 -7.74 -8.02 2.81
CA ILE A 99 -7.29 -6.91 3.67
C ILE A 99 -6.14 -6.15 3.03
N ARG A 100 -5.11 -6.86 2.57
CA ARG A 100 -3.92 -6.25 1.97
C ARG A 100 -4.28 -5.52 0.69
N LEU A 101 -5.02 -6.18 -0.20
CA LEU A 101 -5.48 -5.61 -1.46
C LEU A 101 -6.30 -4.34 -1.23
N ASN A 102 -7.39 -4.40 -0.47
CA ASN A 102 -8.24 -3.22 -0.28
C ASN A 102 -7.48 -2.07 0.40
N SER A 103 -6.54 -2.38 1.29
CA SER A 103 -5.69 -1.36 1.93
C SER A 103 -4.76 -0.66 0.92
N ARG A 104 -4.12 -1.41 0.01
CA ARG A 104 -3.27 -0.85 -1.06
C ARG A 104 -4.08 0.02 -2.02
N TRP A 105 -5.28 -0.43 -2.40
CA TRP A 105 -6.20 0.36 -3.24
C TRP A 105 -6.64 1.65 -2.55
N CYS A 106 -6.97 1.61 -1.24
CA CYS A 106 -7.26 2.83 -0.48
C CYS A 106 -6.08 3.80 -0.50
N LEU A 107 -4.86 3.32 -0.24
CA LEU A 107 -3.65 4.15 -0.27
C LEU A 107 -3.39 4.77 -1.64
N ARG A 108 -3.61 4.01 -2.72
CA ARG A 108 -3.47 4.52 -4.09
C ARG A 108 -4.45 5.65 -4.38
N TYR A 109 -5.73 5.46 -4.09
CA TYR A 109 -6.73 6.51 -4.33
C TYR A 109 -6.50 7.76 -3.48
N ILE A 110 -5.99 7.59 -2.25
CA ILE A 110 -5.54 8.71 -1.42
C ILE A 110 -4.41 9.45 -2.13
N GLN A 111 -3.35 8.73 -2.53
CA GLN A 111 -2.17 9.29 -3.19
C GLN A 111 -2.52 10.04 -4.50
N GLU A 112 -3.50 9.55 -5.27
CA GLU A 112 -4.02 10.23 -6.47
C GLU A 112 -4.74 11.56 -6.16
N CYS A 113 -5.28 11.73 -4.95
CA CYS A 113 -5.98 12.94 -4.51
C CYS A 113 -5.11 13.91 -3.70
N CYS A 114 -3.94 13.46 -3.22
CA CYS A 114 -3.01 14.24 -2.40
C CYS A 114 -2.46 15.47 -3.12
N ASP A 115 -2.35 16.58 -2.40
CA ASP A 115 -1.49 17.71 -2.78
C ASP A 115 -0.05 17.52 -2.27
N GLU A 116 0.81 18.51 -2.49
CA GLU A 116 2.22 18.47 -2.07
C GLU A 116 2.40 18.10 -0.59
N GLN A 117 1.62 18.69 0.31
CA GLN A 117 1.74 18.46 1.74
C GLN A 117 1.35 17.02 2.09
N ASP A 118 0.27 16.53 1.48
CA ASP A 118 -0.20 15.17 1.69
C ASP A 118 0.79 14.13 1.12
N GLN A 119 1.43 14.40 -0.03
CA GLN A 119 2.48 13.53 -0.59
C GLN A 119 3.66 13.41 0.38
N SER A 120 4.07 14.51 1.00
CA SER A 120 5.13 14.51 2.02
C SER A 120 4.75 13.62 3.21
N GLU A 121 3.49 13.68 3.67
CA GLU A 121 3.02 12.79 4.73
C GLU A 121 3.11 11.32 4.32
N LEU A 122 2.65 10.96 3.11
CA LEU A 122 2.71 9.58 2.61
C LEU A 122 4.15 9.04 2.59
N VAL A 123 5.09 9.81 2.04
CA VAL A 123 6.51 9.43 1.98
C VAL A 123 7.07 9.26 3.39
N ASN A 124 6.74 10.16 4.32
CA ASN A 124 7.14 10.06 5.72
C ASN A 124 6.54 8.85 6.46
N LYS A 125 5.39 8.35 6.01
CA LYS A 125 4.81 7.08 6.51
C LYS A 125 5.36 5.84 5.82
N ARG A 126 6.43 5.96 5.04
CA ARG A 126 7.09 4.89 4.28
C ARG A 126 6.19 4.28 3.20
N TYR A 127 5.45 5.12 2.47
CA TYR A 127 4.61 4.65 1.38
C TYR A 127 5.43 3.95 0.26
N GLY A 128 6.64 4.43 -0.05
CA GLY A 128 7.54 3.78 -1.01
C GLY A 128 7.83 2.33 -0.64
N ARG A 129 8.11 2.07 0.64
CA ARG A 129 8.27 0.73 1.20
C ARG A 129 7.01 -0.13 1.06
N VAL A 130 5.83 0.44 1.32
CA VAL A 130 4.57 -0.31 1.19
C VAL A 130 4.33 -0.74 -0.26
N MET A 131 4.66 0.13 -1.21
CA MET A 131 4.55 -0.15 -2.64
C MET A 131 5.60 -1.15 -3.12
N SER A 132 6.83 -1.09 -2.63
CA SER A 132 7.88 -2.04 -3.01
C SER A 132 7.50 -3.48 -2.67
N ILE A 133 6.98 -3.71 -1.45
CA ILE A 133 6.57 -5.04 -1.01
C ILE A 133 5.40 -5.61 -1.85
N SER A 134 4.57 -4.74 -2.46
CA SER A 134 3.36 -5.18 -3.17
C SER A 134 3.61 -5.98 -4.43
N PHE A 135 4.79 -5.84 -5.05
CA PHE A 135 5.20 -6.62 -6.23
C PHE A 135 6.33 -7.63 -5.93
N CYS A 136 6.80 -7.70 -4.69
CA CYS A 136 7.84 -8.66 -4.28
C CYS A 136 7.26 -10.07 -4.21
N THR A 137 7.96 -11.03 -4.81
CA THR A 137 7.54 -12.43 -4.91
C THR A 137 8.41 -13.38 -4.07
N ALA A 138 9.66 -13.02 -3.80
CA ALA A 138 10.58 -13.79 -2.96
C ALA A 138 10.15 -13.80 -1.48
N GLY A 139 10.44 -14.92 -0.83
CA GLY A 139 10.07 -15.20 0.57
C GLY A 139 8.74 -15.93 0.76
N GLY A 140 8.17 -16.54 -0.29
CA GLY A 140 6.89 -17.28 -0.19
C GLY A 140 5.71 -16.39 0.19
N LYS A 141 5.79 -15.10 -0.16
CA LYS A 141 4.84 -14.04 0.26
C LYS A 141 3.43 -14.22 -0.36
N GLY A 142 3.23 -15.17 -1.27
CA GLY A 142 1.92 -15.77 -1.56
C GLY A 142 0.91 -14.86 -2.26
N GLU A 143 1.36 -13.80 -2.92
CA GLU A 143 0.53 -12.93 -3.76
C GLU A 143 0.95 -13.00 -5.23
N GLU A 144 1.27 -14.21 -5.67
CA GLU A 144 1.91 -14.60 -6.94
C GLU A 144 0.99 -14.47 -8.17
N ARG A 145 0.03 -13.54 -8.16
CA ARG A 145 -0.83 -13.29 -9.32
C ARG A 145 -0.23 -12.17 -10.16
N ASP A 146 -0.02 -12.45 -11.43
CA ASP A 146 0.45 -11.49 -12.43
C ASP A 146 -0.30 -10.15 -12.39
N TYR A 147 -1.62 -10.17 -12.17
CA TYR A 147 -2.43 -8.96 -12.07
C TYR A 147 -2.04 -8.06 -10.89
N GLU A 148 -1.70 -8.64 -9.74
CA GLU A 148 -1.33 -7.88 -8.54
C GLU A 148 0.09 -7.35 -8.64
N ILE A 149 1.01 -8.16 -9.18
CA ILE A 149 2.38 -7.73 -9.48
C ILE A 149 2.33 -6.56 -10.47
N TYR A 150 1.53 -6.70 -11.54
CA TYR A 150 1.30 -5.64 -12.52
C TYR A 150 0.78 -4.36 -11.87
N ASN A 151 -0.24 -4.44 -11.01
CA ASN A 151 -0.79 -3.26 -10.34
C ASN A 151 0.24 -2.63 -9.38
N GLY A 152 0.98 -3.43 -8.62
CA GLY A 152 2.03 -2.95 -7.72
C GLY A 152 3.10 -2.16 -8.47
N LEU A 153 3.62 -2.74 -9.57
CA LEU A 153 4.61 -2.10 -10.44
C LEU A 153 4.05 -0.83 -11.12
N LYS A 154 2.81 -0.88 -11.61
CA LYS A 154 2.15 0.30 -12.18
C LYS A 154 2.01 1.43 -11.18
N TYR A 155 1.56 1.14 -9.96
CA TYR A 155 1.31 2.17 -8.94
C TYR A 155 2.61 2.81 -8.45
N ILE A 156 3.67 2.02 -8.23
CA ILE A 156 4.96 2.58 -7.82
C ILE A 156 5.58 3.41 -8.94
N SER A 157 5.47 2.94 -10.19
CA SER A 157 5.89 3.67 -11.40
C SER A 157 5.19 5.03 -11.49
N ASP A 158 3.86 5.05 -11.38
CA ASP A 158 3.07 6.28 -11.43
C ASP A 158 3.43 7.21 -10.27
N PHE A 159 3.56 6.69 -9.05
CA PHE A 159 3.94 7.47 -7.87
C PHE A 159 5.31 8.14 -8.03
N LEU A 160 6.34 7.40 -8.45
CA LEU A 160 7.68 7.96 -8.66
C LEU A 160 7.69 8.99 -9.80
N ARG A 161 7.01 8.71 -10.92
CA ARG A 161 6.86 9.67 -12.03
C ARG A 161 6.26 10.98 -11.54
N GLU A 162 5.16 10.91 -10.78
CA GLU A 162 4.48 12.09 -10.27
C GLU A 162 5.36 12.89 -9.30
N LEU A 163 6.14 12.24 -8.43
CA LEU A 163 7.11 12.95 -7.59
C LEU A 163 8.23 13.61 -8.41
N HIS A 164 8.60 13.05 -9.55
CA HIS A 164 9.70 13.53 -10.38
C HIS A 164 9.32 14.64 -11.35
N GLU A 165 8.12 14.56 -11.91
CA GLU A 165 7.62 15.45 -12.97
C GLU A 165 6.54 16.42 -12.47
N GLY A 166 6.07 16.22 -11.23
CA GLY A 166 4.89 16.88 -10.71
C GLY A 166 3.61 16.25 -11.23
N ARG A 167 2.47 16.83 -10.86
CA ARG A 167 1.15 16.39 -11.32
C ARG A 167 0.40 17.58 -11.89
N ASN A 168 -0.08 17.45 -13.12
CA ASN A 168 -0.91 18.45 -13.80
C ASN A 168 -2.26 17.87 -14.22
N GLY A 169 -3.03 17.36 -13.25
CA GLY A 169 -4.26 16.60 -13.50
C GLY A 169 -5.51 17.15 -12.81
N LEU A 170 -6.66 16.53 -13.12
CA LEU A 170 -8.01 16.88 -12.60
C LEU A 170 -8.17 16.74 -11.08
N HIS A 171 -7.35 15.93 -10.41
CA HIS A 171 -7.54 15.58 -8.99
C HIS A 171 -6.69 16.40 -8.03
N SER A 172 -5.47 16.75 -8.43
CA SER A 172 -4.55 17.59 -7.63
C SER A 172 -3.41 18.09 -8.52
N TYR A 173 -2.87 19.25 -8.16
CA TYR A 173 -1.73 19.86 -8.81
C TYR A 173 -0.59 20.04 -7.81
N PHE A 174 0.63 19.67 -8.21
CA PHE A 174 1.86 20.02 -7.49
C PHE A 174 3.06 20.02 -8.45
N GLN A 175 4.05 20.85 -8.13
CA GLN A 175 5.33 20.92 -8.84
C GLN A 175 6.19 19.68 -8.56
N PRO A 176 7.21 19.35 -9.37
CA PRO A 176 8.16 18.29 -9.06
C PRO A 176 8.65 18.32 -7.60
N LEU A 177 8.64 17.16 -6.94
CA LEU A 177 9.04 16.95 -5.53
C LEU A 177 10.27 16.05 -5.45
N PRO A 178 11.44 16.47 -5.99
CA PRO A 178 12.62 15.60 -6.16
C PRO A 178 13.17 15.03 -4.84
N LEU A 179 13.07 15.77 -3.74
CA LEU A 179 13.51 15.29 -2.42
C LEU A 179 12.63 14.15 -1.89
N LEU A 180 11.32 14.20 -2.17
CA LEU A 180 10.39 13.13 -1.79
C LEU A 180 10.58 11.90 -2.66
N ALA A 181 10.88 12.11 -3.95
CA ALA A 181 11.16 11.04 -4.89
C ALA A 181 12.41 10.26 -4.46
N ARG A 182 13.51 10.97 -4.17
CA ARG A 182 14.74 10.37 -3.64
C ARG A 182 14.49 9.58 -2.37
N ARG A 183 13.76 10.15 -1.40
CA ARG A 183 13.43 9.43 -0.16
C ARG A 183 12.60 8.17 -0.42
N SER A 184 11.74 8.19 -1.44
CA SER A 184 10.93 7.03 -1.81
C SER A 184 11.77 5.94 -2.48
N GLU A 185 12.73 6.31 -3.32
CA GLU A 185 13.73 5.41 -3.91
C GLU A 185 14.60 4.76 -2.85
N GLU A 186 15.12 5.54 -1.90
CA GLU A 186 15.88 5.03 -0.74
C GLU A 186 15.05 4.00 0.06
N GLN A 187 13.75 4.22 0.24
CA GLN A 187 12.86 3.23 0.89
C GLN A 187 12.66 1.94 0.10
N ILE A 188 12.70 1.99 -1.23
CA ILE A 188 12.59 0.82 -2.10
C ILE A 188 13.87 0.00 -2.00
N GLU A 189 15.03 0.66 -2.03
CA GLU A 189 16.34 0.04 -1.87
C GLU A 189 16.53 -0.57 -0.48
N GLU A 190 16.18 0.16 0.59
CA GLU A 190 16.26 -0.33 1.98
C GLU A 190 15.45 -1.61 2.22
N GLU A 191 14.36 -1.83 1.48
CA GLU A 191 13.53 -3.03 1.59
C GLU A 191 14.07 -4.22 0.77
N GLY A 192 15.15 -4.03 0.00
CA GLY A 192 15.73 -5.08 -0.86
C GLY A 192 14.83 -5.43 -2.05
N ALA A 193 14.08 -4.44 -2.56
CA ALA A 193 13.16 -4.68 -3.68
C ALA A 193 13.84 -4.60 -5.05
N ASN A 194 15.13 -4.28 -5.11
CA ASN A 194 15.88 -4.18 -6.38
C ASN A 194 16.03 -5.55 -7.05
N GLU A 195 16.34 -6.58 -6.28
CA GLU A 195 16.44 -7.96 -6.76
C GLU A 195 15.09 -8.46 -7.30
N GLU A 196 14.00 -8.04 -6.65
CA GLU A 196 12.64 -8.38 -7.07
C GLU A 196 12.26 -7.65 -8.35
N LEU A 197 12.62 -6.36 -8.50
CA LEU A 197 12.46 -5.63 -9.75
C LEU A 197 13.19 -6.33 -10.90
N GLU A 198 14.43 -6.78 -10.66
CA GLU A 198 15.20 -7.53 -11.65
C GLU A 198 14.56 -8.86 -12.05
N ALA A 199 13.97 -9.57 -11.08
CA ALA A 199 13.18 -10.76 -11.37
C ALA A 199 11.95 -10.43 -12.24
N GLN A 200 11.22 -9.36 -11.90
CA GLN A 200 10.02 -8.97 -12.64
C GLN A 200 10.30 -8.41 -14.04
N MET A 201 11.51 -7.89 -14.32
CA MET A 201 11.92 -7.48 -15.68
C MET A 201 11.94 -8.63 -16.69
N ASN A 202 11.98 -9.87 -16.22
CA ASN A 202 11.92 -11.07 -17.07
C ASN A 202 10.54 -11.75 -17.04
N ASN A 203 9.58 -11.20 -16.29
CA ASN A 203 8.24 -11.76 -16.17
C ASN A 203 7.34 -11.30 -17.34
N ASN A 204 6.95 -12.26 -18.19
CA ASN A 204 6.06 -12.04 -19.33
C ASN A 204 4.56 -12.09 -18.99
N GLY A 205 4.22 -12.20 -17.70
CA GLY A 205 2.86 -12.18 -17.20
C GLY A 205 2.10 -10.90 -17.60
N PHE A 206 0.78 -11.02 -17.69
CA PHE A 206 -0.11 -9.95 -18.13
C PHE A 206 0.29 -9.35 -19.49
N ASP A 207 0.49 -10.19 -20.50
CA ASP A 207 0.89 -9.80 -21.87
C ASP A 207 2.19 -8.98 -21.92
N GLY A 208 3.18 -9.33 -21.09
CA GLY A 208 4.47 -8.64 -21.02
C GLY A 208 4.45 -7.27 -20.33
N ASN A 209 3.30 -6.86 -19.78
CA ASN A 209 3.19 -5.59 -19.08
C ASN A 209 3.99 -5.56 -17.78
N ILE A 210 4.09 -6.68 -17.06
CA ILE A 210 4.89 -6.76 -15.83
C ILE A 210 6.33 -6.37 -16.13
N LYS A 211 6.95 -7.06 -17.09
CA LYS A 211 8.27 -6.72 -17.62
C LYS A 211 8.39 -5.24 -17.99
N ARG A 212 7.42 -4.69 -18.73
CA ARG A 212 7.45 -3.27 -19.15
C ARG A 212 7.51 -2.32 -17.96
N TYR A 213 6.62 -2.48 -16.97
CA TYR A 213 6.60 -1.59 -15.81
C TYR A 213 7.79 -1.82 -14.88
N ALA A 214 8.29 -3.05 -14.73
CA ALA A 214 9.51 -3.32 -13.97
C ALA A 214 10.73 -2.59 -14.55
N ASN A 215 10.88 -2.59 -15.88
CA ASN A 215 11.93 -1.80 -16.55
C ASN A 215 11.78 -0.30 -16.28
N TYR A 216 10.56 0.23 -16.36
CA TYR A 216 10.31 1.64 -16.09
C TYR A 216 10.65 2.02 -14.64
N VAL A 217 10.23 1.22 -13.66
CA VAL A 217 10.56 1.48 -12.25
C VAL A 217 12.07 1.46 -12.04
N LYS A 218 12.77 0.49 -12.64
CA LYS A 218 14.24 0.41 -12.58
C LYS A 218 14.90 1.65 -13.20
N GLU A 219 14.45 2.08 -14.38
CA GLU A 219 14.94 3.29 -15.03
C GLU A 219 14.73 4.51 -14.14
N VAL A 220 13.53 4.70 -13.59
CA VAL A 220 13.23 5.85 -12.73
C VAL A 220 14.08 5.85 -11.46
N THR A 221 14.27 4.69 -10.82
CA THR A 221 15.09 4.57 -9.60
C THR A 221 16.59 4.70 -9.88
N LEU A 222 17.09 4.33 -11.07
CA LEU A 222 18.52 4.39 -11.41
C LEU A 222 18.95 5.67 -12.14
N ASN A 223 18.08 6.29 -12.94
CA ASN A 223 18.44 7.39 -13.86
C ASN A 223 18.73 8.74 -13.18
N ARG A 224 18.99 8.79 -11.87
CA ARG A 224 19.19 10.06 -11.14
C ARG A 224 20.55 10.26 -10.47
N PHE A 225 21.49 9.36 -10.68
CA PHE A 225 22.91 9.67 -10.46
C PHE A 225 23.57 10.40 -11.64
N ILE A 226 22.80 10.75 -12.68
CA ILE A 226 23.29 11.45 -13.88
C ILE A 226 22.43 12.70 -14.08
N HIS A 227 22.69 13.77 -13.33
CA HIS A 227 22.51 15.17 -13.75
C HIS A 227 23.22 16.08 -12.75
#